data_AF-A0A7J6ULB2-F1
#
_entry.id   AF-A0A7J6ULB2-F1
#
_cell.length_a   1.000
_cell.length_b   1.000
_cell.length_c   1.000
_cell.angle_alpha   90.00
_cell.angle_beta   90.00
_cell.angle_gamma   90.00
#
_symmetry.space_group_name_H-M   'P 1'
#
loop_
_entity.id
_entity.type
_entity.pdbx_description
1 polymer ?
#
loop_
_entity_poly.entity_id
_entity_poly.type
_entity_poly.pdbx_seq_one_letter_code
_entity_poly.pdbx_strand_id
1 'polypeptide(L)'
;IATSDDFWDILFPNVCRPKLVNMSRADNNAEELSWQDRVPRATWRGTDRGAVNWFTGFDLDGLHGTRSLRQIVKDSSSSEFADVKFLEDDLTDSSVAASDPNFIPMDHSARQWRYLLDIPGNGYSGSLKQKLTSDALVLPVQQQIQGIASPLHEHFYAGLQDKRHVLLVECDEDACDVDKKVQFASANDAAARQTVEHANSYMARFDHYSLCYTWRLLQLYSDLLRYPLEDEPRNRNPTVRVHRYAPQHLPTRAEEEAWREACLQDMDNHSV
;
A
#
# COMPACT_ATOMS: atom_id res chain seq x y z
N ILE A 1 3.24 -4.54 -9.00
CA ILE A 1 4.70 -4.33 -8.91
C ILE A 1 4.94 -2.90 -8.43
N ALA A 2 6.04 -2.63 -7.73
CA ALA A 2 6.43 -1.28 -7.34
C ALA A 2 7.75 -0.90 -8.02
N THR A 3 7.93 0.38 -8.32
CA THR A 3 9.10 0.94 -9.02
C THR A 3 9.48 2.29 -8.41
N SER A 4 10.68 2.79 -8.69
CA SER A 4 11.05 4.19 -8.47
C SER A 4 11.57 4.79 -9.78
N ASP A 5 11.86 6.08 -9.76
CA ASP A 5 12.45 6.81 -10.90
C ASP A 5 13.83 6.25 -11.32
N ASP A 6 14.47 5.43 -10.47
CA ASP A 6 15.74 4.76 -10.76
C ASP A 6 15.59 3.48 -11.59
N PHE A 7 14.36 2.98 -11.77
CA PHE A 7 14.08 1.73 -12.46
C PHE A 7 13.30 1.97 -13.76
N TRP A 8 13.54 1.12 -14.75
CA TRP A 8 12.87 1.17 -16.06
C TRP A 8 11.65 0.23 -16.12
N ASP A 9 11.32 -0.40 -14.99
CA ASP A 9 10.20 -1.31 -14.85
C ASP A 9 8.88 -0.58 -15.10
N ILE A 10 8.05 -1.18 -15.96
CA ILE A 10 6.71 -0.68 -16.23
C ILE A 10 5.81 -1.10 -15.06
N LEU A 11 5.25 -0.12 -14.34
CA LEU A 11 4.29 -0.38 -13.27
C LEU A 11 3.00 -1.01 -13.80
N PHE A 12 2.59 -2.10 -13.17
CA PHE A 12 1.27 -2.70 -13.34
C PHE A 12 0.65 -3.10 -12.00
N PRO A 13 -0.69 -3.17 -11.92
CA PRO A 13 -1.40 -3.52 -10.70
C PRO A 13 -0.97 -4.87 -10.16
N ASN A 14 -0.64 -4.90 -8.87
CA ASN A 14 -0.12 -6.10 -8.23
C ASN A 14 -1.21 -7.17 -8.10
N VAL A 15 -1.02 -8.29 -8.82
CA VAL A 15 -1.93 -9.45 -8.86
C VAL A 15 -1.76 -10.42 -7.69
N CYS A 16 -0.69 -10.28 -6.89
CA CYS A 16 -0.31 -11.27 -5.86
C CYS A 16 -1.02 -11.08 -4.50
N ARG A 17 -2.08 -10.28 -4.43
CA ARG A 17 -2.73 -9.94 -3.14
C ARG A 17 -4.24 -10.15 -3.22
N PRO A 18 -4.89 -10.53 -2.10
CA PRO A 18 -6.33 -10.75 -2.04
C PRO A 18 -7.09 -9.51 -2.53
N LYS A 19 -8.32 -9.76 -3.03
CA LYS A 19 -9.28 -8.72 -3.42
C LYS A 19 -9.33 -7.64 -2.33
N LEU A 20 -9.35 -6.37 -2.73
CA LEU A 20 -9.48 -5.27 -1.80
C LEU A 20 -10.75 -5.48 -0.95
N VAL A 21 -10.59 -5.58 0.36
CA VAL A 21 -11.71 -5.70 1.28
C VAL A 21 -11.97 -4.31 1.83
N ASN A 22 -13.20 -3.80 1.75
CA ASN A 22 -13.48 -2.52 2.38
C ASN A 22 -13.49 -2.68 3.91
N MET A 23 -12.44 -2.20 4.61
CA MET A 23 -12.31 -2.38 6.05
C MET A 23 -13.32 -1.59 6.87
N SER A 24 -13.83 -0.46 6.35
CA SER A 24 -14.95 0.26 6.96
C SER A 24 -16.24 -0.59 7.01
N ARG A 25 -16.31 -1.69 6.27
CA ARG A 25 -17.49 -2.57 6.17
C ARG A 25 -17.19 -4.04 6.48
N ALA A 26 -15.97 -4.35 6.89
CA ALA A 26 -15.50 -5.71 7.11
C ALA A 26 -15.89 -6.20 8.52
N ASP A 27 -17.19 -6.42 8.72
CA ASP A 27 -17.87 -7.19 9.79
C ASP A 27 -19.13 -6.43 10.22
N ASN A 28 -20.29 -6.84 9.70
CA ASN A 28 -21.58 -6.32 10.16
C ASN A 28 -21.97 -6.79 11.58
N ASN A 29 -21.10 -7.56 12.25
CA ASN A 29 -21.39 -8.24 13.53
C ASN A 29 -20.47 -7.81 14.69
N ALA A 30 -19.45 -6.99 14.44
CA ALA A 30 -18.60 -6.43 15.49
C ALA A 30 -19.14 -5.04 15.88
N GLU A 31 -19.20 -4.73 17.17
CA GLU A 31 -19.55 -3.38 17.63
C GLU A 31 -18.53 -2.38 17.07
N GLU A 32 -19.00 -1.53 16.16
CA GLU A 32 -18.17 -0.52 15.53
C GLU A 32 -17.91 0.62 16.52
N LEU A 33 -16.65 0.77 16.94
CA LEU A 33 -16.26 1.89 17.78
C LEU A 33 -16.40 3.20 16.99
N SER A 34 -17.12 4.15 17.58
CA SER A 34 -17.19 5.51 17.04
C SER A 34 -15.77 6.10 17.00
N TRP A 35 -15.50 7.01 16.06
CA TRP A 35 -14.19 7.66 15.95
C TRP A 35 -13.67 8.22 17.29
N GLN A 36 -14.57 8.74 18.13
CA GLN A 36 -14.19 9.31 19.42
C GLN A 36 -13.80 8.26 20.46
N ASP A 37 -14.31 7.04 20.35
CA ASP A 37 -14.01 5.93 21.26
C ASP A 37 -12.73 5.17 20.88
N ARG A 38 -12.16 5.46 19.70
CA ARG A 38 -10.92 4.85 19.22
C ARG A 38 -9.70 5.46 19.92
N VAL A 39 -8.67 4.63 20.07
CA VAL A 39 -7.38 4.99 20.68
C VAL A 39 -6.73 6.11 19.86
N PRO A 40 -6.42 7.28 20.46
CA PRO A 40 -5.88 8.44 19.77
C PRO A 40 -4.35 8.35 19.58
N ARG A 41 -3.86 7.18 19.14
CA ARG A 41 -2.44 6.90 18.88
C ARG A 41 -2.25 6.29 17.50
N ALA A 42 -1.08 6.51 16.91
CA ALA A 42 -0.66 5.81 15.70
C ALA A 42 -0.30 4.36 16.02
N THR A 43 -0.85 3.40 15.29
CA THR A 43 -0.49 1.98 15.45
C THR A 43 0.21 1.43 14.22
N TRP A 44 1.18 0.55 14.44
CA TRP A 44 1.78 -0.29 13.41
C TRP A 44 2.27 -1.62 13.98
N ARG A 45 2.06 -2.67 13.21
CA ARG A 45 2.58 -4.02 13.43
C ARG A 45 3.18 -4.50 12.12
N GLY A 46 4.41 -4.99 12.15
CA GLY A 46 5.06 -5.52 10.97
C GLY A 46 6.40 -6.16 11.29
N THR A 47 6.94 -6.89 10.33
CA THR A 47 8.23 -7.55 10.46
C THR A 47 9.36 -6.61 10.07
N ASP A 48 10.56 -6.87 10.59
CA ASP A 48 11.75 -6.08 10.31
C ASP A 48 12.26 -6.27 8.86
N ARG A 49 11.97 -7.41 8.23
CA ARG A 49 12.49 -7.78 6.91
C ARG A 49 12.00 -6.92 5.75
N GLY A 50 10.82 -6.32 5.90
CA GLY A 50 10.32 -5.34 4.93
C GLY A 50 10.78 -3.94 5.29
N ALA A 51 10.53 -3.53 6.53
CA ALA A 51 10.59 -2.13 6.91
C ALA A 51 12.02 -1.59 7.11
N VAL A 52 13.01 -2.46 7.34
CA VAL A 52 14.37 -2.04 7.74
C VAL A 52 15.34 -1.92 6.56
N ASN A 53 15.22 -2.75 5.52
CA ASN A 53 16.23 -2.82 4.45
C ASN A 53 16.32 -1.57 3.56
N TRP A 54 15.27 -0.73 3.51
CA TRP A 54 15.28 0.54 2.77
C TRP A 54 15.65 1.74 3.65
N PHE A 55 15.43 1.61 4.96
CA PHE A 55 15.71 2.68 5.90
C PHE A 55 17.20 2.76 6.24
N THR A 56 17.89 1.63 6.19
CA THR A 56 19.35 1.60 6.13
C THR A 56 19.75 1.87 4.69
N GLY A 57 20.16 3.11 4.38
CA GLY A 57 21.05 3.31 3.24
C GLY A 57 22.17 2.28 3.37
N PHE A 58 22.36 1.47 2.34
CA PHE A 58 23.38 0.43 2.22
C PHE A 58 24.53 0.56 3.24
N ASP A 59 24.52 -0.26 4.30
CA ASP A 59 25.72 -0.52 5.09
C ASP A 59 26.31 -1.85 4.62
N LEU A 60 26.93 -1.81 3.44
CA LEU A 60 28.00 -2.74 3.10
C LEU A 60 29.28 -2.12 3.69
N ASP A 61 29.53 -2.43 4.96
CA ASP A 61 30.83 -2.32 5.65
C ASP A 61 31.40 -0.93 6.02
N GLY A 62 30.57 0.05 6.44
CA GLY A 62 31.05 1.04 7.42
C GLY A 62 30.98 2.51 7.05
N LEU A 63 29.77 3.05 6.89
CA LEU A 63 29.54 4.49 7.02
C LEU A 63 28.62 4.78 8.21
N HIS A 64 29.23 5.34 9.25
CA HIS A 64 28.57 5.90 10.43
C HIS A 64 27.49 6.93 10.04
N GLY A 65 26.27 6.82 10.58
CA GLY A 65 25.36 7.98 10.63
C GLY A 65 23.89 7.73 10.92
N THR A 66 23.22 6.80 10.24
CA THR A 66 21.74 6.80 10.21
C THR A 66 21.11 5.86 11.24
N ARG A 67 20.18 6.37 12.06
CA ARG A 67 19.36 5.52 12.94
C ARG A 67 18.53 4.55 12.10
N SER A 68 18.71 3.25 12.31
CA SER A 68 17.87 2.24 11.65
C SER A 68 16.38 2.45 11.98
N LEU A 69 15.46 2.04 11.09
CA LEU A 69 14.02 2.06 11.38
C LEU A 69 13.67 1.32 12.68
N ARG A 70 14.49 0.36 13.11
CA ARG A 70 14.36 -0.26 14.43
C ARG A 70 14.48 0.76 15.56
N GLN A 71 15.35 1.74 15.44
CA GLN A 71 15.50 2.82 16.42
C GLN A 71 14.31 3.78 16.38
N ILE A 72 13.79 4.15 15.20
CA ILE A 72 12.55 4.94 15.08
C ILE A 72 11.35 4.21 15.69
N VAL A 73 11.21 2.92 15.40
CA VAL A 73 10.18 2.09 16.02
C VAL A 73 10.38 2.06 17.53
N LYS A 74 11.61 1.84 18.02
CA LYS A 74 11.91 1.81 19.45
C LYS A 74 11.62 3.14 20.16
N ASP A 75 11.94 4.26 19.53
CA ASP A 75 11.67 5.62 20.03
C ASP A 75 10.16 5.93 19.97
N SER A 76 9.47 5.42 18.95
CA SER A 76 8.01 5.53 18.83
C SER A 76 7.29 4.62 19.83
N SER A 77 7.82 3.45 20.15
CA SER A 77 7.25 2.50 21.14
C SER A 77 7.22 3.09 22.55
N SER A 78 8.09 4.05 22.86
CA SER A 78 8.09 4.78 24.14
C SER A 78 7.28 6.09 24.09
N SER A 79 6.79 6.50 22.92
CA SER A 79 5.95 7.69 22.77
C SER A 79 4.50 7.43 23.23
N GLU A 80 3.90 8.42 23.88
CA GLU A 80 2.46 8.39 24.19
C GLU A 80 1.59 8.52 22.93
N PHE A 81 2.14 8.97 21.80
CA PHE A 81 1.41 9.21 20.55
C PHE A 81 1.44 8.02 19.58
N ALA A 82 2.29 7.02 19.82
CA ALA A 82 2.47 5.89 18.92
C ALA A 82 2.57 4.55 19.66
N ASP A 83 1.85 3.53 19.21
CA ASP A 83 1.94 2.14 19.64
C ASP A 83 2.46 1.29 18.48
N VAL A 84 3.79 1.20 18.38
CA VAL A 84 4.49 0.55 17.28
C VAL A 84 5.26 -0.66 17.81
N LYS A 85 5.10 -1.82 17.17
CA LYS A 85 5.80 -3.04 17.56
C LYS A 85 6.23 -3.87 16.36
N PHE A 86 7.42 -4.44 16.44
CA PHE A 86 7.84 -5.49 15.51
C PHE A 86 7.17 -6.82 15.86
N LEU A 87 6.88 -7.58 14.82
CA LEU A 87 6.48 -8.97 14.91
C LEU A 87 7.70 -9.86 14.67
N GLU A 88 7.78 -10.98 15.38
CA GLU A 88 8.66 -12.08 15.04
C GLU A 88 8.37 -12.60 13.64
N ASP A 89 9.41 -13.04 12.94
CA ASP A 89 9.32 -13.45 11.53
C ASP A 89 10.27 -14.61 11.23
N ASP A 90 9.79 -15.61 10.51
CA ASP A 90 10.55 -16.74 9.98
C ASP A 90 10.35 -16.80 8.46
N LEU A 91 11.45 -16.79 7.69
CA LEU A 91 11.41 -16.78 6.22
C LEU A 91 10.72 -18.02 5.65
N THR A 92 10.74 -19.10 6.43
CA THR A 92 10.24 -20.41 6.04
C THR A 92 8.85 -20.70 6.58
N ASP A 93 8.39 -19.91 7.56
CA ASP A 93 7.12 -20.12 8.23
C ASP A 93 6.41 -18.80 8.55
N SER A 94 5.46 -18.43 7.68
CA SER A 94 4.62 -17.23 7.88
C SER A 94 3.70 -17.31 9.09
N SER A 95 3.51 -18.50 9.70
CA SER A 95 2.65 -18.65 10.88
C SER A 95 3.29 -18.08 12.15
N VAL A 96 4.62 -17.92 12.15
CA VAL A 96 5.37 -17.33 13.27
C VAL A 96 4.86 -15.92 13.58
N ALA A 97 4.73 -15.07 12.56
CA ALA A 97 4.23 -13.71 12.72
C ALA A 97 2.77 -13.67 13.21
N ALA A 98 1.94 -14.65 12.83
CA ALA A 98 0.55 -14.75 13.27
C ALA A 98 0.41 -15.25 14.71
N SER A 99 1.44 -15.93 15.23
CA SER A 99 1.51 -16.43 16.61
C SER A 99 2.14 -15.45 17.60
N ASP A 100 2.72 -14.34 17.11
CA ASP A 100 3.33 -13.31 17.95
C ASP A 100 2.25 -12.66 18.86
N PRO A 101 2.48 -12.49 20.17
CA PRO A 101 1.51 -11.87 21.08
C PRO A 101 1.22 -10.40 20.77
N ASN A 102 2.06 -9.73 19.98
CA ASN A 102 1.87 -8.38 19.50
C ASN A 102 1.15 -8.34 18.15
N PHE A 103 0.88 -9.49 17.52
CA PHE A 103 0.11 -9.55 16.28
C PHE A 103 -1.29 -8.99 16.51
N ILE A 104 -1.66 -8.04 15.66
CA ILE A 104 -3.01 -7.47 15.63
C ILE A 104 -3.46 -7.54 14.17
N PRO A 105 -4.59 -8.22 13.88
CA PRO A 105 -5.18 -8.18 12.55
C PRO A 105 -5.41 -6.73 12.09
N MET A 106 -5.23 -6.47 10.80
CA MET A 106 -5.27 -5.10 10.28
C MET A 106 -6.67 -4.48 10.37
N ASP A 107 -7.71 -5.28 10.15
CA ASP A 107 -9.11 -4.92 10.35
C ASP A 107 -9.41 -4.58 11.82
N HIS A 108 -8.80 -5.31 12.76
CA HIS A 108 -8.91 -4.98 14.18
C HIS A 108 -8.17 -3.68 14.53
N SER A 109 -6.96 -3.50 13.98
CA SER A 109 -6.18 -2.26 14.14
C SER A 109 -6.93 -1.03 13.58
N ALA A 110 -7.55 -1.18 12.42
CA ALA A 110 -8.35 -0.15 11.76
C ALA A 110 -9.58 0.28 12.56
N ARG A 111 -10.16 -0.63 13.34
CA ARG A 111 -11.35 -0.36 14.18
C ARG A 111 -11.01 0.24 15.53
N GLN A 112 -9.86 -0.11 16.10
CA GLN A 112 -9.49 0.29 17.46
C GLN A 112 -8.67 1.58 17.54
N TRP A 113 -7.89 1.92 16.51
CA TRP A 113 -7.03 3.12 16.52
C TRP A 113 -7.54 4.17 15.54
N ARG A 114 -7.34 5.45 15.89
CA ARG A 114 -7.65 6.58 15.00
C ARG A 114 -6.63 6.73 13.87
N TYR A 115 -5.39 6.31 14.11
CA TYR A 115 -4.27 6.55 13.21
C TYR A 115 -3.55 5.25 12.87
N LEU A 116 -3.39 4.96 11.57
CA LEU A 116 -2.64 3.80 11.08
C LEU A 116 -1.33 4.28 10.48
N LEU A 117 -0.22 3.99 11.16
CA LEU A 117 1.10 4.26 10.59
C LEU A 117 1.35 3.24 9.47
N ASP A 118 1.85 3.72 8.34
CA ASP A 118 2.22 2.89 7.21
C ASP A 118 3.71 3.04 6.91
N ILE A 119 4.45 1.99 7.27
CA ILE A 119 5.88 1.91 7.04
C ILE A 119 6.08 0.99 5.82
N PRO A 120 6.73 1.47 4.73
CA PRO A 120 6.97 0.66 3.55
C PRO A 120 7.85 -0.56 3.86
N GLY A 121 7.60 -1.67 3.16
CA GLY A 121 8.38 -2.89 3.25
C GLY A 121 9.59 -2.88 2.31
N ASN A 122 9.98 -4.07 1.80
CA ASN A 122 10.98 -4.18 0.74
C ASN A 122 10.40 -3.59 -0.55
N GLY A 123 10.52 -2.28 -0.68
CA GLY A 123 10.08 -1.45 -1.78
C GLY A 123 8.84 -0.63 -1.46
N TYR A 124 7.72 -1.30 -1.22
CA TYR A 124 6.41 -0.68 -1.07
C TYR A 124 5.67 -1.25 0.15
N SER A 125 4.65 -0.52 0.63
CA SER A 125 3.72 -1.09 1.61
C SER A 125 2.60 -1.84 0.90
N GLY A 126 2.65 -3.18 0.95
CA GLY A 126 1.56 -4.02 0.47
C GLY A 126 0.26 -3.86 1.28
N SER A 127 0.32 -3.27 2.47
CA SER A 127 -0.84 -3.02 3.34
C SER A 127 -1.51 -1.68 3.10
N LEU A 128 -0.84 -0.72 2.45
CA LEU A 128 -1.32 0.66 2.31
C LEU A 128 -2.70 0.72 1.66
N LYS A 129 -2.89 0.05 0.51
CA LYS A 129 -4.19 0.03 -0.19
C LYS A 129 -5.33 -0.43 0.70
N GLN A 130 -5.06 -1.40 1.57
CA GLN A 130 -6.06 -1.95 2.48
C GLN A 130 -6.33 -0.95 3.61
N LYS A 131 -5.30 -0.33 4.20
CA LYS A 131 -5.43 0.74 5.21
C LYS A 131 -6.23 1.93 4.69
N LEU A 132 -6.09 2.32 3.43
CA LEU A 132 -6.85 3.41 2.82
C LEU A 132 -8.37 3.14 2.69
N THR A 133 -8.80 1.90 2.94
CA THR A 133 -10.23 1.52 2.98
C THR A 133 -10.81 1.44 4.40
N SER A 134 -10.04 1.82 5.43
CA SER A 134 -10.56 1.88 6.79
C SER A 134 -11.07 3.26 7.15
N ASP A 135 -11.78 3.33 8.28
CA ASP A 135 -12.18 4.59 8.89
C ASP A 135 -11.08 5.19 9.80
N ALA A 136 -9.81 4.82 9.60
CA ALA A 136 -8.69 5.35 10.36
C ALA A 136 -7.81 6.23 9.45
N LEU A 137 -7.27 7.32 9.99
CA LEU A 137 -6.38 8.20 9.24
C LEU A 137 -5.04 7.50 9.01
N VAL A 138 -4.68 7.31 7.74
CA VAL A 138 -3.43 6.67 7.36
C VAL A 138 -2.29 7.70 7.39
N LEU A 139 -1.19 7.31 8.04
CA LEU A 139 0.04 8.07 8.19
C LEU A 139 1.19 7.35 7.47
N PRO A 140 1.36 7.52 6.13
CA PRO A 140 2.45 6.90 5.40
C PRO A 140 3.77 7.59 5.74
N VAL A 141 4.79 6.79 6.01
CA VAL A 141 6.16 7.28 6.13
C VAL A 141 6.71 7.60 4.75
N GLN A 142 7.03 8.87 4.53
CA GLN A 142 7.75 9.35 3.36
C GLN A 142 9.22 9.54 3.72
N GLN A 143 10.09 8.83 3.03
CA GLN A 143 11.53 8.98 3.22
C GLN A 143 12.08 10.04 2.26
N GLN A 144 12.89 10.96 2.80
CA GLN A 144 13.80 11.78 2.01
C GLN A 144 15.23 11.31 2.29
N ILE A 145 15.79 10.40 1.47
CA ILE A 145 17.22 10.09 1.55
C ILE A 145 17.95 11.06 0.62
N GLN A 146 18.75 11.99 1.17
CA GLN A 146 19.79 12.77 0.48
C GLN A 146 19.54 13.05 -1.03
N GLY A 147 18.43 13.72 -1.36
CA GLY A 147 18.12 14.14 -2.73
C GLY A 147 17.58 13.05 -3.68
N ILE A 148 17.49 11.80 -3.25
CA ILE A 148 16.78 10.71 -3.94
C ILE A 148 15.43 10.54 -3.24
N ALA A 149 14.46 11.32 -3.71
CA ALA A 149 13.08 11.16 -3.28
C ALA A 149 12.41 10.09 -4.14
N SER A 150 12.54 8.82 -3.80
CA SER A 150 11.51 7.88 -4.25
C SER A 150 11.46 6.62 -3.39
N PRO A 151 10.45 6.43 -2.53
CA PRO A 151 10.04 5.07 -2.19
C PRO A 151 9.61 4.33 -3.47
N LEU A 152 9.77 3.00 -3.52
CA LEU A 152 9.14 2.25 -4.59
C LEU A 152 7.62 2.44 -4.43
N HIS A 153 6.97 2.89 -5.49
CA HIS A 153 5.56 3.22 -5.51
C HIS A 153 4.79 2.25 -6.39
N GLU A 154 3.54 1.94 -6.02
CA GLU A 154 2.61 1.19 -6.88
C GLU A 154 1.83 2.18 -7.79
N HIS A 155 1.17 1.65 -8.83
CA HIS A 155 0.45 2.44 -9.84
C HIS A 155 -0.55 3.46 -9.27
N PHE A 156 -1.11 3.20 -8.09
CA PHE A 156 -2.11 4.07 -7.46
C PHE A 156 -1.53 5.18 -6.60
N TYR A 157 -0.22 5.18 -6.33
CA TYR A 157 0.41 6.19 -5.48
C TYR A 157 0.36 7.57 -6.15
N ALA A 158 0.39 7.63 -7.48
CA ALA A 158 0.34 8.90 -8.23
C ALA A 158 -0.93 9.73 -7.96
N GLY A 159 -2.05 9.08 -7.61
CA GLY A 159 -3.29 9.76 -7.22
C GLY A 159 -3.39 10.06 -5.72
N LEU A 160 -2.48 9.56 -4.89
CA LEU A 160 -2.45 9.87 -3.46
C LEU A 160 -1.90 11.28 -3.22
N GLN A 161 -2.55 12.03 -2.34
CA GLN A 161 -2.22 13.43 -2.08
C GLN A 161 -2.17 13.64 -0.56
N ASP A 162 -1.10 14.28 -0.09
CA ASP A 162 -0.96 14.68 1.32
C ASP A 162 -2.09 15.63 1.73
N LYS A 163 -2.57 15.48 2.96
CA LYS A 163 -3.71 16.19 3.58
C LYS A 163 -5.06 16.01 2.88
N ARG A 164 -5.10 15.29 1.75
CA ARG A 164 -6.33 14.94 1.05
C ARG A 164 -6.70 13.49 1.25
N HIS A 165 -5.77 12.57 1.02
CA HIS A 165 -6.00 11.12 1.14
C HIS A 165 -5.23 10.51 2.32
N VAL A 166 -4.10 11.12 2.68
CA VAL A 166 -3.18 10.64 3.73
C VAL A 166 -2.59 11.83 4.46
N LEU A 167 -2.00 11.61 5.63
CA LEU A 167 -1.16 12.61 6.28
C LEU A 167 0.27 12.08 6.34
N LEU A 168 1.14 12.59 5.45
CA LEU A 168 2.50 12.08 5.29
C LEU A 168 3.33 12.35 6.53
N VAL A 169 4.05 11.33 6.99
CA VAL A 169 5.08 11.42 8.04
C VAL A 169 6.40 11.66 7.36
N GLU A 170 7.07 12.74 7.73
CA GLU A 170 8.38 13.09 7.23
C GLU A 170 9.43 12.53 8.18
N CYS A 171 10.43 11.86 7.61
CA CYS A 171 11.58 11.36 8.35
C CYS A 171 12.85 11.96 7.78
N ASP A 172 13.71 12.43 8.68
CA ASP A 172 15.10 12.78 8.39
C ASP A 172 16.05 11.69 8.95
N GLU A 173 17.36 11.96 8.96
CA GLU A 173 18.39 11.01 9.41
C GLU A 173 18.25 10.61 10.89
N ASP A 174 17.60 11.45 11.70
CA ASP A 174 17.57 11.35 13.16
C ASP A 174 16.17 11.06 13.73
N ALA A 175 15.10 11.49 13.05
CA ALA A 175 13.74 11.42 13.58
C ALA A 175 12.66 11.35 12.48
N CYS A 176 11.51 10.78 12.87
CA CYS A 176 10.26 10.90 12.13
C CYS A 176 9.28 11.77 12.91
N ASP A 177 8.49 12.58 12.21
CA ASP A 177 7.57 13.53 12.85
C ASP A 177 6.19 12.95 13.23
N VAL A 178 6.12 11.63 13.49
CA VAL A 178 4.89 10.89 13.83
C VAL A 178 4.09 11.59 14.93
N ASP A 179 4.73 11.93 16.04
CA ASP A 179 4.08 12.56 17.19
C ASP A 179 3.46 13.91 16.82
N LYS A 180 4.15 14.72 16.00
CA LYS A 180 3.64 16.00 15.51
C LYS A 180 2.42 15.80 14.61
N LYS A 181 2.44 14.77 13.74
CA LYS A 181 1.32 14.45 12.84
C LYS A 181 0.10 13.96 13.63
N VAL A 182 0.30 13.12 14.65
CA VAL A 182 -0.78 12.68 15.56
C VAL A 182 -1.36 13.85 16.35
N GLN A 183 -0.52 14.72 16.92
CA GLN A 183 -0.97 15.93 17.63
C GLN A 183 -1.74 16.87 16.69
N PHE A 184 -1.24 17.10 15.48
CA PHE A 184 -1.91 17.92 14.48
C PHE A 184 -3.28 17.35 14.12
N ALA A 185 -3.36 16.04 13.83
CA ALA A 185 -4.62 15.39 13.48
C ALA A 185 -5.63 15.43 14.65
N SER A 186 -5.16 15.25 15.88
CA SER A 186 -5.99 15.35 17.09
C SER A 186 -6.54 16.77 17.29
N ALA A 187 -5.72 17.79 17.08
CA ALA A 187 -6.14 19.20 17.16
C ALA A 187 -7.07 19.61 16.01
N ASN A 188 -7.07 18.86 14.89
CA ASN A 188 -7.85 19.13 13.68
C ASN A 188 -8.77 17.95 13.32
N ASP A 189 -9.46 17.40 14.32
CA ASP A 189 -10.25 16.15 14.22
C ASP A 189 -11.19 16.11 13.00
N ALA A 190 -11.89 17.20 12.71
CA ALA A 190 -12.79 17.29 11.55
C ALA A 190 -12.06 17.15 10.21
N ALA A 191 -10.89 17.77 10.07
CA ALA A 191 -10.07 17.68 8.86
C ALA A 191 -9.45 16.28 8.72
N ALA A 192 -9.03 15.66 9.84
CA ALA A 192 -8.56 14.29 9.87
C ALA A 192 -9.64 13.31 9.37
N ARG A 193 -10.88 13.46 9.85
CA ARG A 193 -12.03 12.67 9.38
C ARG A 193 -12.35 12.90 7.90
N GLN A 194 -12.29 14.15 7.44
CA GLN A 194 -12.47 14.45 6.02
C GLN A 194 -11.40 13.77 5.14
N THR A 195 -10.17 13.69 5.63
CA THR A 195 -9.06 13.00 4.92
C THR A 195 -9.35 11.50 4.80
N VAL A 196 -9.90 10.89 5.85
CA VAL A 196 -10.36 9.49 5.84
C VAL A 196 -11.49 9.27 4.82
N GLU A 197 -12.48 10.16 4.77
CA GLU A 197 -13.59 10.06 3.81
C GLU A 197 -13.11 10.16 2.36
N HIS A 198 -12.17 11.08 2.09
CA HIS A 198 -11.54 11.20 0.78
C HIS A 198 -10.71 9.97 0.41
N ALA A 199 -9.95 9.38 1.33
CA ALA A 199 -9.22 8.13 1.10
C ALA A 199 -10.16 6.98 0.72
N ASN A 200 -11.23 6.79 1.51
CA ASN A 200 -12.23 5.76 1.22
C ASN A 200 -12.90 5.98 -0.13
N SER A 201 -13.21 7.24 -0.48
CA SER A 201 -13.78 7.60 -1.78
C SER A 201 -12.82 7.30 -2.93
N TYR A 202 -11.53 7.62 -2.76
CA TYR A 202 -10.48 7.29 -3.72
C TYR A 202 -10.35 5.77 -3.94
N MET A 203 -10.41 4.99 -2.86
CA MET A 203 -10.29 3.54 -2.92
C MET A 203 -11.57 2.82 -3.36
N ALA A 204 -12.74 3.44 -3.26
CA ALA A 204 -14.03 2.82 -3.61
C ALA A 204 -14.10 2.35 -5.08
N ARG A 205 -13.33 3.00 -5.98
CA ARG A 205 -13.26 2.67 -7.41
C ARG A 205 -11.93 2.01 -7.82
N PHE A 206 -11.11 1.61 -6.85
CA PHE A 206 -9.76 1.10 -7.09
C PHE A 206 -9.71 -0.12 -8.02
N ASP A 207 -10.61 -1.10 -7.82
CA ASP A 207 -10.65 -2.30 -8.65
C ASP A 207 -10.98 -1.94 -10.11
N HIS A 208 -11.94 -1.03 -10.32
CA HIS A 208 -12.29 -0.54 -11.66
C HIS A 208 -11.11 0.18 -12.33
N TYR A 209 -10.47 1.12 -11.62
CA TYR A 209 -9.32 1.86 -12.14
C TYR A 209 -8.11 0.98 -12.40
N SER A 210 -7.87 -0.03 -11.58
CA SER A 210 -6.76 -0.97 -11.79
C SER A 210 -6.94 -1.80 -13.06
N LEU A 211 -8.18 -2.22 -13.36
CA LEU A 211 -8.47 -2.89 -14.62
C LEU A 211 -8.28 -1.93 -15.81
N CYS A 212 -8.84 -0.72 -15.74
CA CYS A 212 -8.71 0.26 -16.83
C CYS A 212 -7.24 0.63 -17.08
N TYR A 213 -6.47 0.84 -16.02
CA TYR A 213 -5.03 1.08 -16.08
C TYR A 213 -4.30 -0.07 -16.78
N THR A 214 -4.59 -1.32 -16.42
CA THR A 214 -3.95 -2.50 -17.02
C THR A 214 -4.24 -2.58 -18.52
N TRP A 215 -5.49 -2.37 -18.93
CA TRP A 215 -5.84 -2.39 -20.35
C TRP A 215 -5.19 -1.28 -21.13
N ARG A 216 -5.22 -0.04 -20.60
CA ARG A 216 -4.58 1.09 -21.26
C ARG A 216 -3.08 0.87 -21.40
N LEU A 217 -2.45 0.31 -20.37
CA LEU A 217 -1.04 -0.03 -20.38
C LEU A 217 -0.71 -1.04 -21.48
N LEU A 218 -1.48 -2.13 -21.58
CA LEU A 218 -1.27 -3.16 -22.59
C LEU A 218 -1.46 -2.62 -24.01
N GLN A 219 -2.43 -1.73 -24.24
CA GLN A 219 -2.61 -1.07 -25.53
C GLN A 219 -1.38 -0.25 -25.91
N LEU A 220 -0.96 0.67 -25.03
CA LEU A 220 0.19 1.53 -25.27
C LEU A 220 1.46 0.72 -25.47
N TYR A 221 1.65 -0.35 -24.68
CA TYR A 221 2.79 -1.24 -24.83
C TYR A 221 2.76 -1.99 -26.17
N SER A 222 1.58 -2.44 -26.61
CA SER A 222 1.44 -3.14 -27.90
C SER A 222 1.79 -2.25 -29.10
N ASP A 223 1.47 -0.96 -29.04
CA ASP A 223 1.83 0.02 -30.07
C ASP A 223 3.35 0.26 -30.18
N LEU A 224 4.11 -0.05 -29.12
CA LEU A 224 5.57 0.06 -29.12
C LEU A 224 6.27 -1.17 -29.73
N LEU A 225 5.56 -2.29 -29.91
CA LEU A 225 6.14 -3.51 -30.49
C LEU A 225 6.42 -3.30 -31.98
N ARG A 226 7.69 -3.47 -32.35
CA ARG A 226 8.16 -3.28 -33.74
C ARG A 226 8.34 -4.59 -34.51
N TYR A 227 7.75 -5.67 -34.02
CA TYR A 227 7.87 -7.01 -34.60
C TYR A 227 6.52 -7.73 -34.57
N PRO A 228 6.24 -8.60 -35.55
CA PRO A 228 5.05 -9.44 -35.52
C PRO A 228 5.15 -10.44 -34.36
N LEU A 229 4.04 -10.64 -33.64
CA LEU A 229 3.97 -11.70 -32.64
C LEU A 229 3.95 -13.05 -33.36
N GLU A 230 4.97 -13.85 -33.14
CA GLU A 230 5.00 -15.24 -33.59
C GLU A 230 4.32 -16.12 -32.54
N ASP A 231 3.49 -17.07 -32.97
CA ASP A 231 3.00 -18.10 -32.07
C ASP A 231 4.21 -18.92 -31.59
N GLU A 232 4.46 -18.93 -30.27
CA GLU A 232 5.46 -19.85 -29.74
C GLU A 232 5.11 -21.27 -30.19
N PRO A 233 6.03 -22.02 -30.83
CA PRO A 233 5.75 -23.38 -31.24
C PRO A 233 5.39 -24.16 -30.00
N ARG A 234 4.13 -24.63 -29.92
CA ARG A 234 3.62 -25.41 -28.79
C ARG A 234 4.57 -26.58 -28.53
N ASN A 235 5.46 -26.40 -27.57
CA ASN A 235 6.46 -27.39 -27.26
C ASN A 235 5.71 -28.62 -26.74
N ARG A 236 5.64 -29.69 -27.55
CA ARG A 236 4.81 -30.88 -27.30
C ARG A 236 5.32 -31.76 -26.16
N ASN A 237 6.30 -31.30 -25.39
CA ASN A 237 6.79 -31.97 -24.18
C ASN A 237 6.44 -31.16 -22.93
N PRO A 238 5.30 -31.43 -22.28
CA PRO A 238 4.92 -30.77 -21.04
C PRO A 238 5.55 -31.52 -19.87
N THR A 239 6.85 -31.31 -19.59
CA THR A 239 7.38 -31.66 -18.27
C THR A 239 6.93 -30.66 -17.20
N VAL A 240 6.47 -29.48 -17.61
CA VAL A 240 5.82 -28.50 -16.74
C VAL A 240 4.32 -28.52 -17.00
N ARG A 241 3.54 -29.12 -16.10
CA ARG A 241 2.08 -28.95 -16.08
C ARG A 241 1.78 -27.50 -15.68
N VAL A 242 1.67 -26.61 -16.65
CA VAL A 242 1.05 -25.31 -16.41
C VAL A 242 -0.43 -25.57 -16.15
N HIS A 243 -0.86 -25.44 -14.90
CA HIS A 243 -2.28 -25.42 -14.58
C HIS A 243 -2.91 -24.22 -15.28
N ARG A 244 -3.53 -24.46 -16.43
CA ARG A 244 -4.37 -23.47 -17.08
C ARG A 244 -5.63 -23.33 -16.24
N TYR A 245 -5.67 -22.30 -15.42
CA TYR A 245 -6.92 -21.81 -14.88
C TYR A 245 -7.74 -21.30 -16.07
N ALA A 246 -8.75 -22.07 -16.48
CA ALA A 246 -9.79 -21.51 -17.35
C ALA A 246 -10.52 -20.46 -16.49
N PRO A 247 -10.53 -19.17 -16.89
CA PRO A 247 -11.33 -18.19 -16.19
C PRO A 247 -12.78 -18.69 -16.15
N GLN A 248 -13.41 -18.64 -14.97
CA GLN A 248 -14.77 -19.15 -14.77
C GLN A 248 -15.81 -18.41 -15.64
N HIS A 249 -15.46 -17.21 -16.11
CA HIS A 249 -16.21 -16.42 -17.08
C HIS A 249 -15.23 -15.67 -17.97
N LEU A 250 -15.37 -15.84 -19.30
CA LEU A 250 -14.75 -14.94 -20.26
C LEU A 250 -15.80 -13.87 -20.59
N PRO A 251 -15.46 -12.56 -20.51
CA PRO A 251 -16.39 -11.53 -20.87
C PRO A 251 -16.81 -11.69 -22.34
N THR A 252 -18.08 -11.44 -22.61
CA THR A 252 -18.61 -11.32 -23.96
C THR A 252 -18.05 -10.06 -24.62
N ARG A 253 -18.04 -10.03 -25.95
CA ARG A 253 -17.62 -8.84 -26.71
C ARG A 253 -18.38 -7.57 -26.33
N ALA A 254 -19.67 -7.69 -26.01
CA ALA A 254 -20.48 -6.56 -25.55
C ALA A 254 -20.05 -6.07 -24.16
N GLU A 255 -19.71 -6.98 -23.25
CA GLU A 255 -19.14 -6.62 -21.94
C GLU A 255 -17.76 -5.97 -22.09
N GLU A 256 -16.92 -6.46 -23.00
CA GLU A 256 -15.62 -5.86 -23.32
C GLU A 256 -15.77 -4.44 -23.91
N GLU A 257 -16.70 -4.25 -24.85
CA GLU A 257 -16.96 -2.95 -25.48
C GLU A 257 -17.55 -1.95 -24.48
N ALA A 258 -18.53 -2.34 -23.67
CA ALA A 258 -19.10 -1.49 -22.63
C ALA A 258 -18.06 -1.12 -21.56
N TRP A 259 -17.22 -2.09 -21.17
CA TRP A 259 -16.14 -1.85 -20.22
C TRP A 259 -15.08 -0.90 -20.78
N ARG A 260 -14.71 -1.07 -22.05
CA ARG A 260 -13.80 -0.16 -22.77
C ARG A 260 -14.35 1.27 -22.80
N GLU A 261 -15.63 1.44 -23.15
CA GLU A 261 -16.26 2.77 -23.17
C GLU A 261 -16.24 3.42 -21.79
N ALA A 262 -16.56 2.66 -20.74
CA ALA A 262 -16.50 3.14 -19.36
C ALA A 262 -15.08 3.59 -18.97
N CYS A 263 -14.05 2.80 -19.31
CA CYS A 263 -12.66 3.17 -19.03
C CYS A 263 -12.22 4.44 -19.76
N LEU A 264 -12.62 4.60 -21.03
CA LEU A 264 -12.29 5.80 -21.81
C LEU A 264 -12.99 7.05 -21.25
N GLN A 265 -14.27 6.93 -20.89
CA GLN A 265 -15.03 8.04 -20.28
C GLN A 265 -14.45 8.44 -18.92
N ASP A 266 -14.11 7.47 -18.07
CA ASP A 266 -13.52 7.77 -16.76
C ASP A 266 -12.13 8.38 -16.90
N MET A 267 -11.33 7.99 -17.90
CA MET A 267 -10.02 8.60 -18.16
C MET A 267 -10.12 10.06 -18.64
N ASP A 268 -11.03 10.36 -19.57
CA ASP A 268 -11.22 11.72 -20.09
C ASP A 268 -11.73 12.71 -19.02
N ASN A 269 -12.46 12.20 -18.03
CA ASN A 269 -12.98 13.01 -16.92
C ASN A 269 -11.92 13.30 -15.83
N HIS A 270 -10.79 12.59 -15.83
CA HIS A 270 -9.77 12.68 -14.77
C HIS A 270 -8.37 13.07 -15.29
N SER A 271 -8.23 13.38 -16.58
CA SER A 271 -7.05 14.04 -17.13
C SER A 271 -7.03 15.51 -16.68
N VAL A 272 -6.37 15.76 -15.53
CA VAL A 272 -5.96 17.08 -15.03
C VAL A 272 -4.45 17.20 -15.19
#